data_AF-A0A969YPL9-F1
#
_entry.id   AF-A0A969YPL9-F1
#
_cell.length_a   1.000
_cell.length_b   1.000
_cell.length_c   1.000
_cell.angle_alpha   90.00
_cell.angle_beta   90.00
_cell.angle_gamma   90.00
#
_symmetry.space_group_name_H-M   'P 1'
#
loop_
_entity.id
_entity.type
_entity.pdbx_description
1 polymer ?
#
loop_
_entity_poly.entity_id
_entity_poly.type
_entity_poly.pdbx_seq_one_letter_code
_entity_poly.pdbx_strand_id
1 'polypeptide(L)'
;MLASLPTAHGTPPNRPAVTIYQGQGVDTNLIDLLPDIAKGDLKFEDTYFTGVGYFHPLPTPCVMRDLFNLLRVPNTKTGLEAIVVRHYGLQDNWEADLAYTLRFAELRICKLTLRFGYGIGLSYAFGTPSYEDGPWDNPDKRYRFQNYDAFEIEWGIASLPNIGLVTRVHHRSGMYGLIAPRHVGSNFLTLGLRYSF
;
A
#
# COMPACT_ATOMS: atom_id res chain seq x y z
N MET A 1 -30.46 5.33 -31.79
CA MET A 1 -29.34 4.54 -31.26
C MET A 1 -28.62 5.38 -30.23
N LEU A 2 -28.76 5.08 -28.94
CA LEU A 2 -27.95 5.70 -27.90
C LEU A 2 -26.57 5.05 -27.97
N ALA A 3 -25.53 5.81 -28.30
CA ALA A 3 -24.16 5.34 -28.27
C ALA A 3 -23.87 4.85 -26.84
N SER A 4 -23.47 3.58 -26.70
CA SER A 4 -22.97 3.06 -25.44
C SER A 4 -21.75 3.89 -25.05
N LEU A 5 -21.89 4.68 -23.98
CA LEU A 5 -20.76 5.34 -23.34
C LEU A 5 -19.68 4.28 -23.07
N PRO A 6 -18.40 4.56 -23.32
CA PRO A 6 -17.33 3.62 -23.02
C PRO A 6 -17.47 3.20 -21.56
N THR A 7 -17.61 1.90 -21.32
CA THR A 7 -17.62 1.37 -19.95
C THR A 7 -16.31 1.82 -19.30
N ALA A 8 -16.41 2.45 -18.13
CA ALA A 8 -15.25 2.95 -17.42
C ALA A 8 -14.25 1.80 -17.17
N HIS A 9 -12.99 2.01 -17.53
CA HIS A 9 -11.89 1.11 -17.17
C HIS A 9 -10.86 1.96 -16.42
N GLY A 10 -10.76 1.77 -15.10
CA GLY A 10 -9.50 2.08 -14.40
C GLY A 10 -8.42 1.11 -14.85
N THR A 11 -7.18 1.30 -14.40
CA THR A 11 -6.05 0.41 -14.69
C THR A 11 -6.45 -1.06 -14.55
N PRO A 12 -6.35 -1.90 -15.60
CA PRO A 12 -6.83 -3.26 -15.53
C PRO A 12 -6.14 -4.03 -14.40
N PRO A 13 -6.89 -4.69 -13.49
CA PRO A 13 -6.30 -5.29 -12.31
C PRO A 13 -5.46 -6.54 -12.65
N ASN A 14 -5.56 -7.03 -13.88
CA ASN A 14 -4.89 -8.23 -14.38
C ASN A 14 -3.66 -7.91 -15.22
N ARG A 15 -3.16 -6.68 -15.16
CA ARG A 15 -1.96 -6.27 -15.90
C ARG A 15 -0.79 -6.07 -14.95
N PRO A 16 0.43 -6.41 -15.40
CA PRO A 16 1.63 -5.90 -14.77
C PRO A 16 1.58 -4.38 -14.68
N ALA A 17 2.17 -3.83 -13.63
CA ALA A 17 2.19 -2.39 -13.44
C ALA A 17 3.48 -1.93 -12.77
N VAL A 18 3.92 -0.73 -13.13
CA VAL A 18 4.96 0.00 -12.39
C VAL A 18 4.30 1.18 -11.69
N THR A 19 4.69 1.43 -10.45
CA THR A 19 4.21 2.57 -9.67
C THR A 19 5.39 3.34 -9.13
N ILE A 20 5.39 4.66 -9.30
CA ILE A 20 6.31 5.56 -8.60
C ILE A 20 5.57 6.07 -7.37
N TYR A 21 6.20 5.99 -6.21
CA TYR A 21 5.64 6.39 -4.92
C TYR A 21 6.41 7.56 -4.32
N GLN A 22 5.68 8.43 -3.63
CA GLN A 22 6.21 9.45 -2.74
C GLN A 22 5.47 9.35 -1.41
N GLY A 23 6.22 9.11 -0.33
CA GLY A 23 5.69 8.94 1.03
C GLY A 23 6.18 10.02 1.99
N GLN A 24 5.38 10.29 3.01
CA GLN A 24 5.74 11.08 4.19
C GLN A 24 5.31 10.35 5.47
N GLY A 25 6.18 10.35 6.47
CA GLY A 25 5.96 9.69 7.76
C GLY A 25 4.88 10.38 8.58
N VAL A 26 4.16 9.57 9.35
CA VAL A 26 3.05 10.04 10.20
C VAL A 26 3.14 9.39 11.58
N ASP A 27 3.07 10.22 12.61
CA ASP A 27 3.10 9.82 14.02
C ASP A 27 1.69 9.40 14.46
N THR A 28 1.32 8.16 14.13
CA THR A 28 0.08 7.53 14.57
C THR A 28 0.22 6.02 14.53
N ASN A 29 -0.49 5.31 15.41
CA ASN A 29 -0.66 3.88 15.26
C ASN A 29 -1.49 3.55 14.02
N LEU A 30 -1.28 2.36 13.46
CA LEU A 30 -2.03 1.91 12.28
C LEU A 30 -3.55 1.87 12.52
N ILE A 31 -3.98 1.45 13.73
CA ILE A 31 -5.41 1.34 14.07
C ILE A 31 -6.08 2.72 14.24
N ASP A 32 -5.31 3.71 14.66
CA ASP A 32 -5.76 5.08 14.93
C ASP A 32 -5.70 5.96 13.67
N LEU A 33 -5.00 5.51 12.63
CA LEU A 33 -4.79 6.25 11.39
C LEU A 33 -6.08 6.72 10.72
N LEU A 34 -7.06 5.83 10.53
CA LEU A 34 -8.34 6.21 9.91
C LEU A 34 -9.15 7.19 10.77
N PRO A 35 -9.32 6.96 12.09
CA PRO A 35 -9.87 7.96 13.00
C PRO A 35 -9.17 9.33 12.92
N ASP A 36 -7.84 9.36 12.88
CA ASP A 36 -7.08 10.62 12.92
C ASP A 36 -7.14 11.36 11.58
N ILE A 37 -7.19 10.63 10.46
CA ILE A 37 -7.53 11.20 9.14
C ILE A 37 -8.92 11.84 9.18
N ALA A 38 -9.91 11.14 9.75
CA ALA A 38 -11.29 11.64 9.79
C ALA A 38 -11.46 12.87 10.68
N LYS A 39 -10.67 12.99 11.76
CA LYS A 39 -10.65 14.16 12.65
C LYS A 39 -9.78 15.30 12.13
N GLY A 40 -8.83 15.01 11.24
CA GLY A 40 -7.82 15.97 10.79
C GLY A 40 -6.67 16.16 11.79
N ASP A 41 -6.47 15.19 12.69
CA ASP A 41 -5.47 15.24 13.77
C ASP A 41 -4.14 14.56 13.39
N LEU A 42 -3.97 14.26 12.10
CA LEU A 42 -2.79 13.55 11.62
C LEU A 42 -1.52 14.39 11.76
N LYS A 43 -0.54 13.86 12.50
CA LYS A 43 0.77 14.50 12.67
C LYS A 43 1.75 13.98 11.64
N PHE A 44 2.15 14.85 10.73
CA PHE A 44 3.20 14.56 9.77
C PHE A 44 4.57 14.85 10.37
N GLU A 45 5.56 14.04 9.97
CA GLU A 45 6.94 14.21 10.39
C GLU A 45 7.86 14.46 9.20
N ASP A 46 9.03 15.03 9.45
CA ASP A 46 10.04 15.39 8.44
C ASP A 46 10.87 14.18 7.98
N THR A 47 10.17 13.11 7.62
CA THR A 47 10.72 11.87 7.07
C THR A 47 9.91 11.47 5.85
N TYR A 48 10.60 11.03 4.82
CA TYR A 48 10.02 10.88 3.50
C TYR A 48 10.64 9.67 2.80
N PHE A 49 9.97 9.18 1.78
CA PHE A 49 10.61 8.27 0.84
C PHE A 49 10.16 8.52 -0.59
N THR A 50 11.02 8.14 -1.54
CA THR A 50 10.64 7.93 -2.94
C THR A 50 10.83 6.46 -3.27
N GLY A 51 9.87 5.87 -3.97
CA GLY A 51 9.87 4.44 -4.23
C GLY A 51 9.44 4.07 -5.64
N VAL A 52 9.83 2.86 -6.05
CA VAL A 52 9.33 2.22 -7.26
C VAL A 52 8.80 0.84 -6.88
N GLY A 53 7.56 0.57 -7.27
CA GLY A 53 6.93 -0.74 -7.13
C GLY A 53 6.67 -1.39 -8.49
N TYR A 54 6.93 -2.69 -8.60
CA TYR A 54 6.50 -3.53 -9.71
C TYR A 54 5.46 -4.54 -9.21
N PHE A 55 4.26 -4.49 -9.80
CA PHE A 55 3.19 -5.43 -9.55
C PHE A 55 3.11 -6.45 -10.68
N HIS A 56 2.98 -7.72 -10.31
CA HIS A 56 2.73 -8.83 -11.21
C HIS A 56 1.43 -9.55 -10.83
N PRO A 57 0.43 -9.62 -11.71
CA PRO A 57 -0.83 -10.30 -11.44
C PRO A 57 -0.61 -11.80 -11.30
N LEU A 58 -1.32 -12.43 -10.36
CA LEU A 58 -1.35 -13.87 -10.16
C LEU A 58 -2.77 -14.42 -10.25
N PRO A 59 -2.96 -15.70 -10.60
CA PRO A 59 -4.25 -16.35 -10.47
C PRO A 59 -4.77 -16.25 -9.03
N THR A 60 -6.00 -15.77 -8.88
CA THR A 60 -6.65 -15.70 -7.57
C THR A 60 -7.04 -17.09 -7.08
N PRO A 61 -6.57 -17.51 -5.89
CA PRO A 61 -6.92 -18.81 -5.33
C PRO A 61 -8.44 -19.00 -5.26
N CYS A 62 -8.94 -20.20 -5.60
CA CYS A 62 -10.37 -20.49 -5.61
C CYS A 62 -11.03 -20.18 -4.26
N VAL A 63 -10.41 -20.59 -3.15
CA VAL A 63 -10.92 -20.33 -1.79
C VAL A 63 -11.12 -18.85 -1.53
N MET A 64 -10.15 -18.02 -1.95
CA MET A 64 -10.24 -16.57 -1.78
C MET A 64 -11.33 -15.97 -2.67
N ARG A 65 -11.42 -16.39 -3.93
CA ARG A 65 -12.49 -15.96 -4.84
C ARG A 65 -13.87 -16.30 -4.28
N ASP A 66 -14.03 -17.53 -3.79
CA ASP A 66 -15.32 -18.03 -3.31
C ASP A 66 -15.73 -17.32 -2.01
N LEU A 67 -14.78 -17.07 -1.10
CA LEU A 67 -15.00 -16.25 0.10
C LEU A 67 -15.45 -14.82 -0.24
N PHE A 68 -14.76 -14.14 -1.17
CA PHE A 68 -15.10 -12.78 -1.53
C PHE A 68 -16.43 -12.69 -2.29
N ASN A 69 -16.75 -13.69 -3.11
CA ASN A 69 -18.07 -13.82 -3.74
C ASN A 69 -19.17 -13.98 -2.69
N LEU A 70 -18.95 -14.81 -1.65
CA LEU A 70 -19.88 -14.97 -0.53
C LEU A 70 -20.11 -13.65 0.20
N LEU A 71 -19.04 -12.87 0.42
CA LEU A 71 -19.10 -11.53 1.01
C LEU A 71 -19.65 -10.46 0.06
N ARG A 72 -20.06 -10.83 -1.16
CA ARG A 72 -20.53 -9.92 -2.22
C ARG A 72 -19.53 -8.82 -2.57
N VAL A 73 -18.24 -9.15 -2.52
CA VAL A 73 -17.14 -8.31 -2.94
C VAL A 73 -16.62 -8.85 -4.29
N PRO A 74 -17.17 -8.38 -5.43
CA PRO A 74 -16.78 -8.89 -6.74
C PRO A 74 -15.40 -8.35 -7.17
N ASN A 75 -14.89 -8.92 -8.26
CA ASN A 75 -13.65 -8.47 -8.94
C ASN A 75 -12.38 -8.58 -8.08
N THR A 76 -12.35 -9.50 -7.13
CA THR A 76 -11.15 -9.85 -6.38
C THR A 76 -10.06 -10.35 -7.30
N LYS A 77 -8.87 -9.78 -7.14
CA LYS A 77 -7.64 -10.11 -7.87
C LYS A 77 -6.47 -10.11 -6.93
N THR A 78 -5.46 -10.89 -7.29
CA THR A 78 -4.27 -11.08 -6.48
C THR A 78 -3.02 -10.90 -7.31
N GLY A 79 -1.92 -10.58 -6.66
CA GLY A 79 -0.62 -10.48 -7.32
C GLY A 79 0.52 -10.36 -6.34
N LEU A 80 1.73 -10.32 -6.87
CA LEU A 80 2.92 -9.97 -6.09
C LEU A 80 3.32 -8.55 -6.40
N GLU A 81 3.74 -7.81 -5.39
CA GLU A 81 4.36 -6.49 -5.55
C GLU A 81 5.74 -6.51 -4.93
N ALA A 82 6.75 -6.16 -5.74
CA ALA A 82 8.11 -5.91 -5.27
C ALA A 82 8.33 -4.40 -5.24
N ILE A 83 8.85 -3.87 -4.14
CA ILE A 83 9.01 -2.44 -3.93
C ILE A 83 10.44 -2.17 -3.49
N VAL A 84 11.03 -1.10 -4.00
CA VAL A 84 12.27 -0.54 -3.48
C VAL A 84 12.02 0.92 -3.16
N VAL A 85 12.35 1.32 -1.95
CA VAL A 85 12.19 2.70 -1.48
C VAL A 85 13.52 3.25 -0.98
N ARG A 86 13.70 4.54 -1.20
CA ARG A 86 14.79 5.35 -0.69
C ARG A 86 14.21 6.33 0.32
N HIS A 87 14.53 6.14 1.60
CA HIS A 87 14.13 7.05 2.67
C HIS A 87 15.11 8.21 2.84
N TYR A 88 14.63 9.35 3.28
CA TYR A 88 15.40 10.56 3.59
C TYR A 88 14.67 11.43 4.63
N GLY A 89 15.39 12.36 5.28
CA GLY A 89 14.87 13.16 6.39
C GLY A 89 15.36 12.61 7.74
N LEU A 90 14.45 12.22 8.63
CA LEU A 90 14.80 11.61 9.94
C LEU A 90 15.47 10.23 9.83
N GLN A 91 15.43 9.59 8.67
CA GLN A 91 16.22 8.40 8.37
C GLN A 91 16.81 8.50 6.97
N ASP A 92 17.92 7.79 6.77
CA ASP A 92 18.62 7.69 5.50
C ASP A 92 18.96 6.20 5.29
N ASN A 93 18.10 5.49 4.57
CA ASN A 93 18.35 4.10 4.20
C ASN A 93 17.63 3.72 2.90
N TRP A 94 17.94 2.53 2.42
CA TRP A 94 17.16 1.82 1.42
C TRP A 94 16.33 0.76 2.11
N GLU A 95 15.16 0.49 1.56
CA GLU A 95 14.27 -0.58 1.98
C GLU A 95 13.75 -1.31 0.74
N ALA A 96 13.60 -2.64 0.88
CA ALA A 96 12.96 -3.47 -0.13
C ALA A 96 11.83 -4.28 0.49
N ASP A 97 10.71 -4.34 -0.23
CA ASP A 97 9.52 -5.06 0.18
C ASP A 97 9.12 -6.09 -0.87
N LEU A 98 8.57 -7.21 -0.40
CA LEU A 98 7.90 -8.18 -1.25
C LEU A 98 6.55 -8.54 -0.60
N ALA A 99 5.47 -8.21 -1.31
CA ALA A 99 4.11 -8.32 -0.80
C ALA A 99 3.24 -9.22 -1.68
N TYR A 100 2.43 -10.06 -1.05
CA TYR A 100 1.24 -10.60 -1.69
C TYR A 100 0.11 -9.59 -1.56
N THR A 101 -0.47 -9.24 -2.69
CA THR A 101 -1.45 -8.16 -2.77
C THR A 101 -2.79 -8.69 -3.21
N LEU A 102 -3.82 -8.15 -2.58
CA LEU A 102 -5.23 -8.36 -2.85
C LEU A 102 -5.79 -7.03 -3.35
N ARG A 103 -6.38 -7.04 -4.53
CA ARG A 103 -7.17 -5.93 -5.06
C ARG A 103 -8.62 -6.36 -5.12
N PHE A 104 -9.50 -5.59 -4.50
CA PHE A 104 -10.89 -5.99 -4.30
C PHE A 104 -11.80 -4.77 -4.32
N ALA A 105 -13.09 -5.02 -4.58
CA ALA A 105 -14.12 -4.01 -4.76
C ALA A 105 -13.81 -2.98 -5.87
N GLU A 106 -14.81 -2.68 -6.68
CA GLU A 106 -14.68 -1.63 -7.69
C GLU A 106 -15.91 -0.73 -7.60
N LEU A 107 -15.70 0.50 -7.12
CA LEU A 107 -16.72 1.53 -7.05
C LEU A 107 -16.57 2.44 -8.26
N ARG A 108 -17.67 2.68 -8.96
CA ARG A 108 -17.69 3.54 -10.15
C ARG A 108 -18.57 4.75 -9.88
N ILE A 109 -17.97 5.94 -9.98
CA ILE A 109 -18.66 7.22 -9.79
C ILE A 109 -18.38 8.06 -11.05
N CYS A 110 -19.37 8.14 -11.94
CA CYS A 110 -19.24 8.80 -13.24
C CYS A 110 -18.05 8.24 -14.06
N LYS A 111 -16.98 9.03 -14.24
CA LYS A 111 -15.76 8.67 -14.98
C LYS A 111 -14.61 8.20 -14.08
N LEU A 112 -14.84 8.15 -12.77
CA LEU A 112 -13.88 7.77 -11.76
C LEU A 112 -14.16 6.33 -11.29
N THR A 113 -13.10 5.53 -11.20
CA THR A 113 -13.13 4.19 -10.62
C THR A 113 -12.25 4.17 -9.39
N LEU A 114 -12.77 3.69 -8.27
CA LEU A 114 -12.01 3.44 -7.05
C LEU A 114 -11.87 1.93 -6.88
N ARG A 115 -10.65 1.47 -6.61
CA ARG A 115 -10.36 0.09 -6.27
C ARG A 115 -9.57 0.02 -4.97
N PHE A 116 -9.96 -0.88 -4.09
CA PHE A 116 -9.28 -1.07 -2.82
C PHE A 116 -8.20 -2.14 -2.95
N GLY A 117 -7.12 -1.96 -2.20
CA GLY A 117 -5.98 -2.85 -2.16
C GLY A 117 -5.54 -3.12 -0.73
N TYR A 118 -5.15 -4.35 -0.46
CA TYR A 118 -4.41 -4.73 0.73
C TYR A 118 -3.19 -5.55 0.33
N GLY A 119 -2.01 -5.20 0.83
CA GLY A 119 -0.78 -5.95 0.66
C GLY A 119 -0.28 -6.44 2.01
N ILE A 120 0.20 -7.68 2.06
CA ILE A 120 0.91 -8.23 3.22
C ILE A 120 2.20 -8.90 2.74
N GLY A 121 3.30 -8.69 3.45
CA GLY A 121 4.60 -9.11 2.97
C GLY A 121 5.73 -8.95 3.96
N LEU A 122 6.93 -8.98 3.41
CA LEU A 122 8.17 -8.82 4.15
C LEU A 122 8.86 -7.53 3.71
N SER A 123 9.45 -6.83 4.67
CA SER A 123 10.25 -5.64 4.46
C SER A 123 11.65 -5.82 5.03
N TYR A 124 12.66 -5.34 4.30
CA TYR A 124 14.04 -5.30 4.77
C TYR A 124 14.68 -3.92 4.54
N ALA A 125 15.05 -3.24 5.63
CA ALA A 125 15.86 -2.04 5.60
C ALA A 125 17.37 -2.40 5.53
N PHE A 126 18.05 -1.90 4.50
CA PHE A 126 19.50 -2.11 4.29
C PHE A 126 20.37 -1.25 5.20
N GLY A 127 19.79 -0.21 5.82
CA GLY A 127 20.43 0.66 6.80
C GLY A 127 19.87 0.47 8.21
N THR A 128 20.12 1.44 9.07
CA THR A 128 19.41 1.55 10.35
C THR A 128 18.14 2.37 10.11
N PRO A 129 16.94 1.83 10.39
CA PRO A 129 15.69 2.58 10.25
C PRO A 129 15.48 3.50 11.45
N SER A 130 16.28 4.56 11.54
CA SER A 130 16.36 5.43 12.73
C SER A 130 15.02 6.07 13.12
N TYR A 131 14.15 6.30 12.14
CA TYR A 131 12.81 6.86 12.31
C TYR A 131 11.85 5.89 13.03
N GLU A 132 12.06 4.58 12.91
CA GLU A 132 11.12 3.60 13.45
C GLU A 132 11.22 3.47 14.96
N ASP A 133 10.08 3.20 15.58
CA ASP A 133 10.04 2.96 17.00
C ASP A 133 10.84 1.71 17.39
N GLY A 134 11.45 1.79 18.58
CA GLY A 134 11.98 0.63 19.28
C GLY A 134 10.95 0.00 20.21
N PRO A 135 11.20 -1.22 20.70
CA PRO A 135 10.37 -1.85 21.71
C PRO A 135 10.40 -1.09 23.04
N TRP A 136 9.39 -1.31 23.89
CA TRP A 136 9.24 -0.56 25.14
C TRP A 136 10.39 -0.75 26.12
N ASP A 137 11.00 -1.93 26.11
CA ASP A 137 12.14 -2.29 26.97
C ASP A 137 13.48 -1.79 26.40
N ASN A 138 13.52 -1.39 25.13
CA ASN A 138 14.70 -0.82 24.49
C ASN A 138 14.31 0.13 23.34
N PRO A 139 13.84 1.36 23.66
CA PRO A 139 13.33 2.30 22.66
C PRO A 139 14.33 2.73 21.60
N ASP A 140 15.63 2.55 21.83
CA ASP A 140 16.71 2.90 20.90
C ASP A 140 17.05 1.77 19.92
N LYS A 141 16.54 0.56 20.15
CA LYS A 141 16.80 -0.58 19.29
C LYS A 141 16.00 -0.48 17.98
N ARG A 142 16.64 -0.84 16.87
CA ARG A 142 16.06 -0.81 15.52
C ARG A 142 16.08 -2.18 14.87
N TYR A 143 15.09 -2.45 14.02
CA TYR A 143 14.87 -3.76 13.41
C TYR A 143 14.83 -3.63 11.89
N ARG A 144 15.77 -4.27 11.22
CA ARG A 144 15.87 -4.22 9.76
C ARG A 144 14.81 -5.04 9.06
N PHE A 145 14.43 -6.18 9.63
CA PHE A 145 13.46 -7.09 9.03
C PHE A 145 12.14 -7.00 9.77
N GLN A 146 11.07 -6.71 9.04
CA GLN A 146 9.73 -6.48 9.58
C GLN A 146 8.65 -6.98 8.62
N ASN A 147 7.42 -7.06 9.12
CA ASN A 147 6.24 -7.22 8.30
C ASN A 147 6.01 -5.96 7.46
N TYR A 148 5.57 -6.15 6.23
CA TYR A 148 5.07 -5.10 5.37
C TYR A 148 3.55 -5.21 5.24
N ASP A 149 2.84 -4.11 5.48
CA ASP A 149 1.43 -3.97 5.14
C ASP A 149 1.21 -2.75 4.25
N ALA A 150 0.37 -2.90 3.24
CA ALA A 150 -0.08 -1.82 2.38
C ALA A 150 -1.60 -1.74 2.39
N PHE A 151 -2.17 -0.57 2.69
CA PHE A 151 -3.60 -0.31 2.53
C PHE A 151 -3.78 0.75 1.46
N GLU A 152 -4.47 0.42 0.38
CA GLU A 152 -4.44 1.21 -0.85
C GLU A 152 -5.84 1.52 -1.39
N ILE A 153 -5.98 2.72 -1.96
CA ILE A 153 -7.03 3.06 -2.91
C ILE A 153 -6.36 3.48 -4.22
N GLU A 154 -6.72 2.80 -5.30
CA GLU A 154 -6.36 3.17 -6.66
C GLU A 154 -7.52 3.95 -7.30
N TRP A 155 -7.20 5.12 -7.85
CA TRP A 155 -8.11 6.04 -8.51
C TRP A 155 -7.83 6.02 -10.01
N GLY A 156 -8.73 5.44 -10.78
CA GLY A 156 -8.66 5.37 -12.24
C GLY A 156 -9.61 6.36 -12.91
N ILE A 157 -9.16 6.99 -14.00
CA ILE A 157 -9.99 7.88 -14.82
C ILE A 157 -10.25 7.19 -16.16
N ALA A 158 -11.51 7.11 -16.58
CA ALA A 158 -11.92 6.34 -17.77
C ALA A 158 -11.21 6.73 -19.08
N SER A 159 -10.77 7.98 -19.22
CA SER A 159 -10.02 8.46 -20.40
C SER A 159 -8.53 8.09 -20.39
N LEU A 160 -8.00 7.58 -19.28
CA LEU A 160 -6.60 7.21 -19.10
C LEU A 160 -6.52 5.77 -18.58
N PRO A 161 -6.92 4.76 -19.38
CA PRO A 161 -7.16 3.40 -18.89
C PRO A 161 -5.90 2.67 -18.41
N ASN A 162 -4.71 3.19 -18.69
CA ASN A 162 -3.44 2.62 -18.26
C ASN A 162 -2.79 3.41 -17.11
N ILE A 163 -3.42 4.49 -16.63
CA ILE A 163 -2.89 5.35 -15.57
C ILE A 163 -3.83 5.33 -14.36
N GLY A 164 -3.25 5.14 -13.18
CA GLY A 164 -3.95 5.25 -11.90
C GLY A 164 -3.20 6.15 -10.94
N LEU A 165 -3.93 6.97 -10.18
CA LEU A 165 -3.40 7.60 -8.97
C LEU A 165 -3.57 6.62 -7.81
N VAL A 166 -2.60 6.55 -6.91
CA VAL A 166 -2.59 5.61 -5.80
C VAL A 166 -2.45 6.40 -4.50
N THR A 167 -3.35 6.18 -3.56
CA THR A 167 -3.18 6.64 -2.17
C THR A 167 -3.00 5.42 -1.29
N ARG A 168 -1.90 5.38 -0.52
CA ARG A 168 -1.50 4.19 0.21
C ARG A 168 -1.00 4.54 1.61
N VAL A 169 -1.33 3.68 2.56
CA VAL A 169 -0.62 3.57 3.85
C VAL A 169 0.47 2.53 3.66
N HIS A 170 1.72 2.95 3.77
CA HIS A 170 2.89 2.07 3.75
C HIS A 170 3.31 1.83 5.20
N HIS A 171 3.05 0.62 5.70
CA HIS A 171 3.21 0.27 7.09
C HIS A 171 4.26 -0.81 7.25
N ARG A 172 5.16 -0.62 8.21
CA ARG A 172 6.09 -1.64 8.68
C ARG A 172 5.82 -1.93 10.13
N SER A 173 5.87 -3.19 10.54
CA SER A 173 5.79 -3.55 11.97
C SER A 173 6.39 -4.89 12.33
N GLY A 174 6.56 -5.11 13.63
CA GLY A 174 6.92 -6.43 14.17
C GLY A 174 5.82 -7.49 14.12
N MET A 175 4.61 -7.17 13.63
CA MET A 175 3.43 -8.05 13.65
C MET A 175 3.18 -8.63 15.05
N TYR A 176 3.04 -7.74 16.03
CA TYR A 176 2.75 -8.07 17.43
C TYR A 176 3.73 -9.06 18.11
N GLY A 177 4.98 -9.11 17.67
CA GLY A 177 6.00 -10.01 18.23
C GLY A 177 6.39 -11.18 17.32
N LEU A 178 5.68 -11.39 16.21
CA LEU A 178 5.92 -12.54 15.32
C LEU A 178 7.21 -12.40 14.50
N ILE A 179 7.55 -11.19 14.05
CA ILE A 179 8.78 -10.92 13.27
C ILE A 179 9.76 -10.07 14.08
N ALA A 180 9.25 -9.04 14.74
CA ALA A 180 9.99 -8.19 15.65
C ALA A 180 9.09 -7.83 16.85
N PRO A 181 9.63 -7.30 17.96
CA PRO A 181 8.83 -6.98 19.14
C PRO A 181 7.63 -6.06 18.89
N ARG A 182 6.78 -5.90 19.89
CA ARG A 182 5.65 -4.95 19.83
C ARG A 182 6.19 -3.51 19.83
N HIS A 183 5.41 -2.59 19.26
CA HIS A 183 5.75 -1.16 19.15
C HIS A 183 7.01 -0.89 18.31
N VAL A 184 7.36 -1.79 17.39
CA VAL A 184 8.37 -1.49 16.36
C VAL A 184 7.66 -1.32 15.04
N GLY A 185 8.01 -0.27 14.30
CA GLY A 185 7.35 0.02 13.03
C GLY A 185 7.41 1.47 12.60
N SER A 186 6.75 1.74 11.49
CA SER A 186 6.50 3.07 10.96
C SER A 186 5.22 3.08 10.12
N ASN A 187 4.66 4.27 9.95
CA ASN A 187 3.56 4.53 9.04
C ASN A 187 3.94 5.67 8.10
N PHE A 188 3.66 5.50 6.82
CA PHE A 188 3.80 6.54 5.82
C PHE A 188 2.52 6.67 5.03
N LEU A 189 2.04 7.91 4.88
CA LEU A 189 1.03 8.22 3.86
C LEU A 189 1.72 8.48 2.53
N THR A 190 1.22 7.80 1.51
CA THR A 190 1.90 7.67 0.22
C THR A 190 0.97 8.06 -0.91
N LEU A 191 1.49 8.86 -1.84
CA LEU A 191 0.89 9.11 -3.14
C LEU A 191 1.70 8.37 -4.21
N GLY A 192 1.02 7.77 -5.18
CA GLY A 192 1.69 7.08 -6.27
C GLY A 192 1.05 7.30 -7.62
N LEU A 193 1.86 7.20 -8.67
CA LEU A 193 1.40 7.19 -10.06
C LEU A 193 1.70 5.81 -10.66
N ARG A 194 0.65 5.10 -11.04
CA ARG A 194 0.71 3.73 -11.56
C ARG A 194 0.49 3.73 -13.06
N TYR A 195 1.34 2.99 -13.77
CA TYR A 195 1.18 2.66 -15.18
C TYR A 195 1.03 1.15 -15.37
N SER A 196 -0.07 0.72 -16.00
CA SER A 196 -0.32 -0.69 -16.33
C SER A 196 -0.17 -0.96 -17.83
N PHE A 197 0.53 -2.04 -18.18
CA PHE A 197 0.85 -2.41 -19.57
C PHE A 197 0.42 -3.84 -19.90
#